data_AF-A0A928F0I1-F1
#
_entry.id   AF-A0A928F0I1-F1
#
_cell.length_a   1.000
_cell.length_b   1.000
_cell.length_c   1.000
_cell.angle_alpha   90.00
_cell.angle_beta   90.00
_cell.angle_gamma   90.00
#
_symmetry.space_group_name_H-M   'P 1'
#
loop_
_entity.id
_entity.type
_entity.pdbx_description
1 polymer ?
#
loop_
_entity_poly.entity_id
_entity_poly.type
_entity_poly.pdbx_seq_one_letter_code
_entity_poly.pdbx_strand_id
1 'polypeptide(L)'
;MATVRLDLSKSEKAIKPMHAGGQPPVTSNASDIFFHYLTEAGIPYSRLHDVGGAFGGGKYVDIPNIFRDLNADENDPASYDFAFTDLLINQLVKAKVEPYYRLGVTIENAAHVKSYWIAPPTDYAKWARIAEHIIRHYTEGWA
;
A
#
# COMPACT_ATOMS: atom_id res chain seq x y z
N MET A 1 17.03 25.40 -33.37
CA MET A 1 15.71 24.95 -32.88
C MET A 1 15.39 23.61 -33.50
N ALA A 2 14.92 22.64 -32.73
CA ALA A 2 14.44 21.38 -33.28
C ALA A 2 12.97 21.54 -33.71
N THR A 3 12.60 20.94 -34.84
CA THR A 3 11.21 20.86 -35.31
C THR A 3 10.69 19.45 -35.10
N VAL A 4 9.56 19.31 -34.41
CA VAL A 4 8.85 18.04 -34.20
C VAL A 4 7.59 18.03 -35.07
N ARG A 5 7.32 16.93 -35.78
CA ARG A 5 6.11 16.73 -36.59
C ARG A 5 5.39 15.47 -36.11
N LEU A 6 4.06 15.54 -35.98
CA LEU A 6 3.21 14.47 -35.48
C LEU A 6 2.07 14.24 -36.49
N ASP A 7 1.81 12.99 -36.87
CA ASP A 7 0.66 12.59 -37.69
C ASP A 7 -0.36 11.88 -36.80
N LEU A 8 -1.39 12.60 -36.39
CA LEU A 8 -2.41 12.11 -35.46
C LEU A 8 -3.39 11.10 -36.11
N SER A 9 -3.30 10.88 -37.42
CA SER A 9 -4.10 9.86 -38.12
C SER A 9 -3.50 8.46 -38.04
N LYS A 10 -2.24 8.35 -37.59
CA LYS A 10 -1.51 7.08 -37.46
C LYS A 10 -1.39 6.70 -36.00
N SER A 11 -1.78 5.47 -35.69
CA SER A 11 -1.53 4.84 -34.38
C SER A 11 -0.67 3.61 -34.59
N GLU A 12 0.32 3.41 -33.73
CA GLU A 12 1.26 2.28 -33.81
C GLU A 12 0.93 1.24 -32.72
N LYS A 13 1.23 1.58 -31.46
CA LYS A 13 1.02 0.72 -30.29
C LYS A 13 0.45 1.52 -29.13
N ALA A 14 -0.26 0.83 -28.25
CA ALA A 14 -0.66 1.41 -26.98
C ALA A 14 0.58 1.79 -26.15
N ILE A 15 0.56 2.99 -25.58
CA ILE A 15 1.58 3.41 -24.62
C ILE A 15 1.27 2.73 -23.29
N LYS A 16 2.24 1.97 -22.77
CA LYS A 16 2.11 1.36 -21.43
C LYS A 16 2.08 2.47 -20.37
N PRO A 17 1.08 2.49 -19.48
CA PRO A 17 1.04 3.47 -18.39
C PRO A 17 2.14 3.12 -17.38
N MET A 18 3.13 4.01 -17.26
CA MET A 18 4.32 3.82 -16.39
C MET A 18 4.46 4.93 -15.34
N HIS A 19 3.50 5.86 -15.28
CA HIS A 19 3.46 7.00 -14.37
C HIS A 19 2.78 6.65 -13.04
N ALA A 20 3.14 5.50 -12.45
CA ALA A 20 2.68 5.09 -11.13
C ALA A 20 3.31 5.94 -10.01
N GLY A 21 2.62 6.04 -8.88
CA GLY A 21 3.11 6.70 -7.66
C GLY A 21 3.34 5.72 -6.51
N GLY A 22 4.08 6.15 -5.50
CA GLY A 22 4.05 5.53 -4.17
C GLY A 22 3.28 6.43 -3.21
N GLN A 23 2.75 5.85 -2.13
CA GLN A 23 2.06 6.57 -1.05
C GLN A 23 0.92 7.47 -1.57
N PRO A 24 -0.31 6.95 -1.67
CA PRO A 24 -1.43 7.80 -2.04
C PRO A 24 -1.59 8.94 -1.02
N PRO A 25 -2.09 10.12 -1.43
CA PRO A 25 -2.12 11.31 -0.59
C PRO A 25 -3.27 11.27 0.43
N VAL A 26 -3.33 10.19 1.21
CA VAL A 26 -4.27 10.02 2.32
C VAL A 26 -3.82 10.88 3.49
N THR A 27 -4.77 11.54 4.15
CA THR A 27 -4.49 12.41 5.29
C THR A 27 -4.50 11.62 6.61
N SER A 28 -4.03 12.26 7.69
CA SER A 28 -3.97 11.66 9.03
C SER A 28 -5.34 11.24 9.60
N ASN A 29 -6.44 11.82 9.11
CA ASN A 29 -7.82 11.47 9.45
C ASN A 29 -8.46 10.49 8.43
N ALA A 30 -7.65 9.77 7.65
CA ALA A 30 -8.09 8.80 6.64
C ALA A 30 -8.96 9.37 5.52
N SER A 31 -8.78 10.65 5.19
CA SER A 31 -9.53 11.33 4.12
C SER A 31 -8.86 11.18 2.76
N ASP A 32 -9.68 11.05 1.71
CA ASP A 32 -9.28 10.96 0.31
C ASP A 32 -9.38 12.30 -0.43
N ILE A 33 -9.50 13.43 0.27
CA ILE A 33 -9.68 14.77 -0.33
C ILE A 33 -8.64 15.12 -1.41
N PHE A 34 -7.44 14.56 -1.34
CA PHE A 34 -6.35 14.78 -2.30
C PHE A 34 -6.25 13.71 -3.40
N PHE A 35 -7.13 12.71 -3.41
CA PHE A 35 -7.12 11.65 -4.44
C PHE A 35 -7.49 12.19 -5.83
N HIS A 36 -8.09 13.38 -5.92
CA HIS A 36 -8.30 14.06 -7.20
C HIS A 36 -6.97 14.25 -7.97
N TYR A 37 -5.83 14.46 -7.28
CA TYR A 37 -4.53 14.52 -7.96
C TYR A 37 -4.15 13.21 -8.65
N LEU A 38 -4.55 12.06 -8.07
CA LEU A 38 -4.33 10.77 -8.70
C LEU A 38 -5.23 10.60 -9.93
N THR A 39 -6.50 10.99 -9.83
CA THR A 39 -7.47 10.82 -10.92
C THR A 39 -7.22 11.79 -12.07
N GLU A 40 -6.89 13.05 -11.78
CA GLU A 40 -6.60 14.08 -12.79
C GLU A 40 -5.31 13.79 -13.55
N ALA A 41 -4.28 13.27 -12.87
CA ALA A 41 -3.05 12.83 -13.52
C ALA A 41 -3.17 11.44 -14.18
N GLY A 42 -4.31 10.76 -14.02
CA GLY A 42 -4.57 9.43 -14.57
C GLY A 42 -3.62 8.36 -14.03
N ILE A 43 -3.22 8.45 -12.76
CA ILE A 43 -2.25 7.53 -12.13
C ILE A 43 -2.81 6.10 -12.16
N PRO A 44 -2.08 5.12 -12.74
CA PRO A 44 -2.60 3.76 -12.92
C PRO A 44 -2.48 2.91 -11.65
N TYR A 45 -1.39 3.09 -10.90
CA TYR A 45 -1.05 2.27 -9.73
C TYR A 45 -0.53 3.14 -8.59
N SER A 46 -0.80 2.73 -7.34
CA SER A 46 -0.20 3.32 -6.15
C SER A 46 0.47 2.27 -5.27
N ARG A 47 1.78 2.38 -5.09
CA ARG A 47 2.54 1.48 -4.20
C ARG A 47 2.32 1.82 -2.73
N LEU A 48 1.87 0.83 -1.98
CA LEU A 48 1.52 0.97 -0.57
C LEU A 48 2.73 0.73 0.36
N HIS A 49 3.68 1.66 0.39
CA HIS A 49 4.85 1.58 1.27
C HIS A 49 4.90 2.76 2.24
N ASP A 50 5.10 2.49 3.54
CA ASP A 50 5.08 3.51 4.60
C ASP A 50 3.84 4.42 4.53
N VAL A 51 2.70 3.88 4.07
CA VAL A 51 1.47 4.66 3.98
C VAL A 51 1.09 5.04 5.39
N GLY A 52 1.03 6.34 5.65
CA GLY A 52 0.66 6.81 6.97
C GLY A 52 1.65 6.43 8.08
N GLY A 53 2.97 6.58 7.86
CA GLY A 53 3.97 6.60 8.94
C GLY A 53 3.69 7.65 10.03
N ALA A 54 4.67 8.37 10.57
CA ALA A 54 4.32 9.55 11.40
C ALA A 54 3.97 10.72 10.46
N PHE A 55 2.76 10.91 9.88
CA PHE A 55 1.43 11.04 10.50
C PHE A 55 0.25 10.38 9.70
N GLY A 56 0.26 9.05 9.61
CA GLY A 56 -0.93 8.18 9.57
C GLY A 56 -0.89 7.10 10.65
N GLY A 57 -0.09 7.32 11.71
CA GLY A 57 -0.25 6.70 13.03
C GLY A 57 0.09 5.22 13.14
N GLY A 58 0.73 4.62 12.13
CA GLY A 58 1.06 3.20 12.15
C GLY A 58 -0.19 2.31 12.09
N LYS A 59 -1.11 2.62 11.17
CA LYS A 59 -2.40 1.91 11.05
C LYS A 59 -2.60 1.22 9.70
N TYR A 60 -1.77 1.53 8.72
CA TYR A 60 -1.99 1.10 7.34
C TYR A 60 -0.94 0.09 6.93
N VAL A 61 -1.38 -0.91 6.16
CA VAL A 61 -0.64 -1.78 5.23
C VAL A 61 0.46 -2.65 5.83
N ASP A 62 1.41 -2.06 6.54
CA ASP A 62 2.56 -2.76 7.09
C ASP A 62 2.10 -3.85 8.07
N ILE A 63 2.75 -5.00 8.02
CA ILE A 63 2.38 -6.20 8.76
C ILE A 63 2.25 -5.94 10.26
N PRO A 64 3.13 -5.18 10.94
CA PRO A 64 2.95 -4.87 12.37
C PRO A 64 1.74 -3.98 12.68
N ASN A 65 1.21 -3.25 11.69
CA ASN A 65 0.01 -2.44 11.85
C ASN A 65 -1.26 -3.29 11.71
N ILE A 66 -1.21 -4.30 10.84
CA ILE A 66 -2.29 -5.27 10.64
C ILE A 66 -2.30 -6.33 11.76
N PHE A 67 -1.15 -6.98 12.01
CA PHE A 67 -1.00 -8.05 13.00
C PHE A 67 -0.17 -7.54 14.18
N ARG A 68 -0.88 -6.94 15.14
CA ARG A 68 -0.27 -6.07 16.17
C ARG A 68 0.34 -6.81 17.33
N ASP A 69 -0.12 -8.04 17.58
CA ASP A 69 0.45 -8.94 18.59
C ASP A 69 1.01 -10.19 17.92
N LEU A 70 2.33 -10.28 17.84
CA LEU A 70 3.01 -11.45 17.25
C LEU A 70 2.76 -12.77 18.00
N ASN A 71 2.22 -12.71 19.22
CA ASN A 71 1.86 -13.91 19.99
C ASN A 71 0.41 -14.37 19.77
N ALA A 72 -0.44 -13.53 19.13
CA ALA A 72 -1.82 -13.90 18.82
C ALA A 72 -1.88 -15.07 17.82
N ASP A 73 -3.02 -15.77 17.75
CA ASP A 73 -3.22 -16.84 16.78
C ASP A 73 -3.33 -16.25 15.37
N GLU A 74 -2.40 -16.60 14.48
CA GLU A 74 -2.42 -16.12 13.10
C GLU A 74 -3.62 -16.63 12.31
N ASN A 75 -4.32 -17.68 12.76
CA ASN A 75 -5.50 -18.24 12.07
C ASN A 75 -6.81 -17.60 12.52
N ASP A 76 -6.81 -16.80 13.58
CA ASP A 76 -7.98 -16.07 14.04
C ASP A 76 -8.08 -14.71 13.31
N PRO A 77 -9.12 -14.47 12.50
CA PRO A 77 -9.39 -13.17 11.89
C PRO A 77 -9.35 -12.00 12.89
N ALA A 78 -9.78 -12.22 14.13
CA ALA A 78 -9.81 -11.18 15.16
C ALA A 78 -8.40 -10.71 15.60
N SER A 79 -7.35 -11.45 15.25
CA SER A 79 -5.95 -11.04 15.48
C SER A 79 -5.46 -9.97 14.49
N TYR A 80 -6.25 -9.64 13.46
CA TYR A 80 -5.90 -8.71 12.39
C TYR A 80 -6.72 -7.42 12.47
N ASP A 81 -6.07 -6.27 12.27
CA ASP A 81 -6.67 -4.94 12.23
C ASP A 81 -6.64 -4.41 10.79
N PHE A 82 -7.66 -4.76 10.00
CA PHE A 82 -7.76 -4.36 8.59
C PHE A 82 -8.39 -2.98 8.37
N ALA A 83 -9.08 -2.42 9.37
CA ALA A 83 -10.02 -1.31 9.21
C ALA A 83 -9.48 -0.10 8.43
N PHE A 84 -8.25 0.33 8.73
CA PHE A 84 -7.63 1.47 8.04
C PHE A 84 -7.14 1.12 6.63
N THR A 85 -6.67 -0.11 6.44
CA THR A 85 -6.15 -0.56 5.15
C THR A 85 -7.28 -0.89 4.17
N ASP A 86 -8.40 -1.42 4.67
CA ASP A 86 -9.63 -1.60 3.90
C ASP A 86 -10.18 -0.29 3.40
N LEU A 87 -10.24 0.72 4.27
CA LEU A 87 -10.68 2.06 3.89
C LEU A 87 -9.80 2.62 2.78
N LEU A 88 -8.47 2.54 2.94
CA LEU A 88 -7.50 3.01 1.97
C LEU A 88 -7.63 2.31 0.61
N ILE A 89 -7.69 0.98 0.60
CA ILE A 89 -7.82 0.19 -0.63
C ILE A 89 -9.15 0.49 -1.32
N ASN A 90 -10.24 0.61 -0.56
CA ASN A 90 -11.54 1.00 -1.11
C ASN A 90 -11.51 2.40 -1.73
N GLN A 91 -10.84 3.37 -1.12
CA GLN A 91 -10.67 4.71 -1.68
C GLN A 91 -9.88 4.68 -3.00
N LEU A 92 -8.81 3.89 -3.06
CA LEU A 92 -8.01 3.72 -4.28
C LEU A 92 -8.78 3.07 -5.42
N VAL A 93 -9.51 1.99 -5.12
CA VAL A 93 -10.37 1.30 -6.09
C VAL A 93 -11.46 2.24 -6.62
N LYS A 94 -12.09 3.04 -5.75
CA LYS A 94 -13.05 4.08 -6.17
C LYS A 94 -12.42 5.13 -7.08
N ALA A 95 -11.18 5.51 -6.81
CA ALA A 95 -10.39 6.41 -7.66
C ALA A 95 -9.85 5.75 -8.94
N LYS A 96 -10.12 4.46 -9.18
CA LYS A 96 -9.58 3.67 -10.30
C LYS A 96 -8.04 3.64 -10.34
N VAL A 97 -7.42 3.69 -9.16
CA VAL A 97 -5.98 3.55 -8.98
C VAL A 97 -5.73 2.18 -8.36
N GLU A 98 -5.02 1.30 -9.06
CA GLU A 98 -4.80 -0.06 -8.57
C GLU A 98 -3.76 -0.07 -7.44
N PRO A 99 -4.08 -0.61 -6.26
CA PRO A 99 -3.11 -0.68 -5.16
C PRO A 99 -2.03 -1.72 -5.46
N TYR A 100 -0.77 -1.31 -5.39
CA TYR A 100 0.36 -2.24 -5.35
C TYR A 100 0.78 -2.47 -3.90
N TYR A 101 0.20 -3.50 -3.28
CA TYR A 101 0.43 -3.86 -1.88
C TYR A 101 1.87 -4.33 -1.65
N ARG A 102 2.57 -3.73 -0.69
CA ARG A 102 3.91 -4.21 -0.27
C ARG A 102 3.82 -4.90 1.08
N LEU A 103 4.12 -6.19 1.10
CA LEU A 103 4.28 -6.96 2.34
C LEU A 103 5.57 -6.57 3.06
N GLY A 104 5.46 -6.15 4.31
CA GLY A 104 6.61 -5.92 5.17
C GLY A 104 6.34 -4.89 6.26
N VAL A 105 7.36 -4.11 6.61
CA VAL A 105 7.36 -3.21 7.78
C VAL A 105 7.67 -1.78 7.38
N THR A 106 7.21 -0.83 8.20
CA THR A 106 7.55 0.59 8.08
C THR A 106 9.06 0.79 8.18
N ILE A 107 9.62 1.65 7.33
CA ILE A 107 11.03 2.00 7.37
C ILE A 107 11.41 2.75 8.66
N GLU A 108 12.55 2.39 9.24
CA GLU A 108 13.15 3.14 10.35
C GLU A 108 14.40 3.88 9.88
N ASN A 109 14.22 5.11 9.40
CA ASN A 109 15.29 5.93 8.83
C ASN A 109 16.44 6.23 9.81
N ALA A 110 16.19 6.16 11.12
CA ALA A 110 17.17 6.35 12.18
C ALA A 110 17.73 5.02 12.74
N ALA A 111 17.66 3.93 11.98
CA ALA A 111 18.15 2.61 12.40
C ALA A 111 19.62 2.60 12.88
N HIS A 112 20.44 3.54 12.39
CA HIS A 112 21.82 3.75 12.84
C HIS A 112 21.94 4.22 14.30
N VAL A 113 20.90 4.87 14.84
CA VAL A 113 20.80 5.22 16.26
C VAL A 113 20.24 4.03 17.03
N LYS A 114 19.05 3.57 16.62
CA LYS A 114 18.37 2.41 17.20
C LYS A 114 17.25 1.96 16.27
N SER A 115 17.09 0.64 16.17
CA SER A 115 15.95 0.02 15.52
C SER A 115 14.95 -0.52 16.55
N TYR A 116 13.66 -0.53 16.24
CA TYR A 116 12.58 -0.99 17.12
C TYR A 116 11.79 -2.15 16.49
N TRP A 117 11.38 -2.03 15.24
CA TRP A 117 10.38 -2.89 14.57
C TRP A 117 10.87 -3.55 13.28
N ILE A 118 12.06 -3.19 12.79
CA ILE A 118 12.61 -3.71 11.53
C ILE A 118 13.49 -4.96 11.70
N ALA A 119 13.58 -5.49 12.93
CA ALA A 119 14.29 -6.74 13.17
C ALA A 119 13.59 -7.90 12.43
N PRO A 120 14.34 -8.90 11.92
CA PRO A 120 13.73 -10.10 11.36
C PRO A 120 12.78 -10.75 12.39
N PRO A 121 11.66 -11.35 11.94
CA PRO A 121 10.76 -12.04 12.85
C PRO A 121 11.48 -13.25 13.47
N THR A 122 11.11 -13.57 14.72
CA THR A 122 11.67 -14.73 15.44
C THR A 122 11.16 -16.07 14.89
N ASP A 123 9.96 -16.07 14.29
CA ASP A 123 9.37 -17.21 13.58
C ASP A 123 9.01 -16.80 12.14
N TYR A 124 9.84 -17.23 11.19
CA TYR A 124 9.64 -16.96 9.76
C TYR A 124 8.41 -17.65 9.18
N ALA A 125 8.04 -18.83 9.70
CA ALA A 125 6.91 -19.58 9.20
C ALA A 125 5.59 -18.91 9.62
N LYS A 126 5.53 -18.44 10.87
CA LYS A 126 4.39 -17.63 11.34
C LYS A 126 4.26 -16.34 10.56
N TRP A 127 5.37 -15.64 10.32
CA TRP A 127 5.38 -14.43 9.48
C TRP A 127 4.83 -14.69 8.06
N ALA A 128 5.24 -15.80 7.44
CA ALA A 128 4.74 -16.17 6.11
C ALA A 128 3.23 -16.46 6.11
N ARG A 129 2.69 -17.13 7.14
CA ARG A 129 1.25 -17.37 7.30
C ARG A 129 0.47 -16.07 7.50
N ILE A 130 0.98 -15.15 8.31
CA ILE A 130 0.38 -13.81 8.46
C ILE A 130 0.32 -13.10 7.11
N ALA A 131 1.41 -13.11 6.34
CA ALA A 131 1.44 -12.52 5.00
C ALA A 131 0.47 -13.20 4.03
N GLU A 132 0.36 -14.53 4.05
CA GLU A 132 -0.61 -15.31 3.28
C GLU A 132 -2.04 -14.88 3.62
N HIS A 133 -2.37 -14.79 4.90
CA HIS A 133 -3.69 -14.38 5.39
C HIS A 133 -4.05 -12.95 4.96
N ILE A 134 -3.11 -12.01 4.99
CA ILE A 134 -3.30 -10.67 4.42
C ILE A 134 -3.61 -10.74 2.91
N ILE A 135 -2.89 -11.58 2.15
CA ILE A 135 -3.19 -11.76 0.72
C ILE A 135 -4.59 -12.34 0.54
N ARG A 136 -4.96 -13.38 1.29
CA ARG A 136 -6.27 -14.04 1.21
C ARG A 136 -7.41 -13.09 1.60
N HIS A 137 -7.19 -12.16 2.52
CA HIS A 137 -8.16 -11.11 2.81
C HIS A 137 -8.52 -10.29 1.57
N TYR A 138 -7.51 -9.77 0.86
CA TYR A 138 -7.74 -8.92 -0.32
C TYR A 138 -8.03 -9.68 -1.63
N THR A 139 -7.85 -11.00 -1.67
CA THR A 139 -7.99 -11.80 -2.91
C THR A 139 -9.06 -12.89 -2.84
N GLU A 140 -9.41 -13.36 -1.64
CA GLU A 140 -10.32 -14.49 -1.40
C GLU A 140 -11.45 -14.18 -0.41
N GLY A 141 -11.47 -13.00 0.22
CA GLY A 141 -12.50 -12.61 1.20
C GLY A 141 -12.37 -13.30 2.56
N TRP A 142 -11.15 -13.64 2.97
CA TRP A 142 -10.86 -14.18 4.29
C TRP A 142 -10.75 -13.05 5.33
N ALA A 143 -11.50 -13.13 6.44
CA ALA A 143 -11.68 -12.05 7.42
C ALA A 143 -12.47 -10.83 6.90
#